data_AF-A0A924I638-F1
#
_entry.id   AF-A0A924I638-F1
#
_cell.length_a   1.000
_cell.length_b   1.000
_cell.length_c   1.000
_cell.angle_alpha   90.00
_cell.angle_beta   90.00
_cell.angle_gamma   90.00
#
_symmetry.space_group_name_H-M   'P 1'
#
loop_
_entity.id
_entity.type
_entity.pdbx_description
1 polymer ?
#
loop_
_entity_poly.entity_id
_entity_poly.type
_entity_poly.pdbx_seq_one_letter_code
_entity_poly.pdbx_strand_id
1 'polypeptide(L)'
;MQRMILGCGVAAIVMFILGFVFYATPLGMTAYAKAEPAVVARVQAAMADLPESGAYAIPDPQAVGAAQDYERGPVGVLRFVKSGYPLFDPMVLLKGLGHYFVSVLFFGLTLLATAEKLDLRTRRSVIAGTVVGATVMNVLGDPVWYRLDWTYSLYVFVANSIILGAGALIVARWFVPRARA
;
A
#
# COMPACT_ATOMS: atom_id res chain seq x y z
N MET A 1 -23.99 -14.83 -0.72
CA MET A 1 -23.64 -13.41 -0.96
C MET A 1 -23.71 -12.55 0.31
N GLN A 2 -24.84 -12.47 1.02
CA GLN A 2 -24.97 -11.65 2.24
C GLN A 2 -23.90 -11.93 3.32
N ARG A 3 -23.62 -13.21 3.61
CA ARG A 3 -22.56 -13.60 4.55
C ARG A 3 -21.18 -13.10 4.13
N MET A 4 -20.86 -13.19 2.83
CA MET A 4 -19.60 -12.70 2.27
C MET A 4 -19.49 -11.18 2.42
N ILE A 5 -20.54 -10.43 2.11
CA ILE A 5 -20.58 -8.96 2.25
C ILE A 5 -20.36 -8.55 3.71
N LEU A 6 -21.05 -9.20 4.65
CA LEU A 6 -20.82 -8.98 6.08
C LEU A 6 -19.36 -9.30 6.47
N GLY A 7 -18.82 -10.40 5.96
CA GLY A 7 -17.43 -10.78 6.16
C GLY A 7 -16.44 -9.74 5.63
N CYS A 8 -16.73 -9.12 4.49
CA CYS A 8 -15.93 -8.03 3.94
C CYS A 8 -15.97 -6.80 4.84
N GLY A 9 -17.12 -6.49 5.44
CA GLY A 9 -17.25 -5.41 6.42
C GLY A 9 -16.39 -5.65 7.65
N VAL A 10 -16.48 -6.84 8.25
CA VAL A 10 -15.65 -7.23 9.40
C VAL A 10 -14.15 -7.21 9.05
N ALA A 11 -13.79 -7.77 7.89
CA ALA A 11 -12.42 -7.78 7.40
C ALA A 11 -11.87 -6.35 7.19
N ALA A 12 -12.66 -5.45 6.61
CA ALA A 12 -12.27 -4.06 6.40
C ALA A 12 -12.01 -3.32 7.72
N ILE A 13 -12.82 -3.57 8.76
CA ILE A 13 -12.58 -3.00 10.10
C ILE A 13 -11.26 -3.50 10.68
N VAL A 14 -10.98 -4.81 10.58
CA VAL A 14 -9.71 -5.36 11.06
C VAL A 14 -8.53 -4.79 10.28
N MET A 15 -8.64 -4.70 8.95
CA MET A 15 -7.63 -4.05 8.10
C MET A 15 -7.42 -2.60 8.49
N PHE A 16 -8.49 -1.87 8.81
CA PHE A 16 -8.41 -0.48 9.26
C PHE A 16 -7.65 -0.34 10.57
N ILE A 17 -7.92 -1.21 11.55
CA ILE A 17 -7.19 -1.24 12.83
C ILE A 17 -5.71 -1.54 12.60
N LEU A 18 -5.39 -2.55 11.79
CA LEU A 18 -3.99 -2.89 11.46
C LEU A 18 -3.31 -1.75 10.70
N GLY A 19 -4.00 -1.14 9.73
CA GLY A 19 -3.51 0.03 9.01
C GLY A 19 -3.24 1.22 9.93
N PHE A 20 -4.11 1.47 10.90
CA PHE A 20 -3.88 2.48 11.93
C PHE A 20 -2.60 2.20 12.72
N VAL A 21 -2.40 0.94 13.17
CA VAL A 21 -1.18 0.55 13.89
C VAL A 21 0.07 0.80 13.06
N PHE A 22 0.09 0.38 11.79
CA PHE A 22 1.26 0.55 10.92
C PHE A 22 1.48 1.99 10.45
N TYR A 23 0.44 2.81 10.25
CA TYR A 23 0.60 4.10 9.55
C TYR A 23 0.26 5.33 10.39
N ALA A 24 -0.59 5.21 11.40
CA ALA A 24 -1.01 6.34 12.22
C ALA A 24 -0.32 6.40 13.59
N THR A 25 0.45 5.38 13.96
CA THR A 25 1.24 5.37 15.20
C THR A 25 2.72 5.70 14.92
N PRO A 26 3.54 5.97 15.96
CA PRO A 26 4.99 6.18 15.78
C PRO A 26 5.73 5.03 15.09
N LEU A 27 5.13 3.83 15.02
CA LEU A 27 5.68 2.71 14.27
C LEU A 27 5.89 3.06 12.79
N GLY A 28 4.93 3.77 12.16
CA GLY A 28 5.07 4.20 10.77
C GLY A 28 6.26 5.12 10.53
N MET A 29 6.60 5.93 11.54
CA MET A 29 7.70 6.89 11.46
C MET A 29 9.08 6.24 11.51
N THR A 30 9.19 4.94 11.87
CA THR A 30 10.48 4.24 11.85
C THR A 30 10.97 3.93 10.44
N ALA A 31 10.07 3.98 9.45
CA ALA A 31 10.38 3.73 8.06
C ALA A 31 10.97 4.95 7.33
N TYR A 32 10.85 6.15 7.90
CA TYR A 32 11.29 7.39 7.28
C TYR A 32 12.68 7.80 7.75
N ALA A 33 13.53 8.21 6.81
CA ALA A 33 14.76 8.93 7.12
C ALA A 33 14.44 10.28 7.77
N LYS A 34 15.31 10.74 8.67
CA LYS A 34 15.17 12.01 9.39
C LYS A 34 16.19 13.01 8.89
N ALA A 35 15.77 14.27 8.81
CA ALA A 35 16.64 15.40 8.53
C ALA A 35 16.36 16.53 9.53
N GLU A 36 17.31 17.45 9.69
CA GLU A 36 17.11 18.62 10.54
C GLU A 36 15.94 19.48 10.01
N PRO A 37 15.17 20.14 10.89
CA PRO A 37 14.02 20.95 10.48
C PRO A 37 14.35 22.01 9.42
N ALA A 38 15.54 22.62 9.52
CA ALA A 38 16.01 23.61 8.54
C ALA A 38 16.23 23.01 7.14
N VAL A 39 16.65 21.75 7.04
CA VAL A 39 16.82 21.04 5.77
C VAL A 39 15.45 20.74 5.17
N VAL A 40 14.52 20.21 5.98
CA VAL A 40 13.15 19.90 5.54
C VAL A 40 12.44 21.15 5.00
N ALA A 41 12.56 22.28 5.69
CA ALA A 41 11.96 23.54 5.27
C ALA A 41 12.49 24.02 3.91
N ARG A 42 13.80 23.87 3.65
CA ARG A 42 14.38 24.22 2.33
C ARG A 42 13.87 23.31 1.22
N VAL A 43 13.78 22.01 1.46
CA VAL A 43 13.23 21.05 0.48
C VAL A 43 11.77 21.39 0.21
N GLN A 44 10.96 21.63 1.24
CA GLN A 44 9.56 22.01 1.08
C GLN A 44 9.39 23.32 0.29
N ALA A 45 10.26 24.31 0.52
CA ALA A 45 10.26 25.55 -0.25
C ALA A 45 10.61 25.30 -1.73
N ALA A 46 11.63 24.48 -2.02
CA ALA A 46 11.99 24.15 -3.40
C ALA A 46 10.86 23.39 -4.14
N MET A 47 10.08 22.59 -3.43
CA MET A 47 8.90 21.90 -4.00
C MET A 47 7.79 22.87 -4.42
N ALA A 48 7.74 24.08 -3.86
CA ALA A 48 6.72 25.07 -4.19
C ALA A 48 6.85 25.61 -5.63
N ASP A 49 8.02 25.48 -6.24
CA ASP A 49 8.28 25.89 -7.63
C ASP A 49 7.72 24.89 -8.66
N LEU A 50 7.28 23.71 -8.23
CA LEU A 50 6.72 22.71 -9.14
C LEU A 50 5.35 23.14 -9.68
N PRO A 51 5.10 22.97 -10.99
CA PRO A 51 3.93 23.53 -11.63
C PRO A 51 2.64 22.87 -11.15
N GLU A 52 2.61 21.54 -11.02
CA GLU A 52 1.40 20.78 -10.71
C GLU A 52 1.64 19.62 -9.76
N SER A 53 0.57 19.07 -9.18
CA SER A 53 0.66 17.84 -8.37
C SER A 53 1.03 16.66 -9.27
N GLY A 54 1.94 15.80 -8.82
CA GLY A 54 2.42 14.69 -9.64
C GLY A 54 3.65 13.97 -9.09
N ALA A 55 4.13 13.01 -9.87
CA ALA A 55 5.41 12.34 -9.64
C ALA A 55 6.47 12.92 -10.58
N TYR A 56 7.54 13.47 -10.02
CA TYR A 56 8.64 14.06 -10.74
C TYR A 56 9.88 13.19 -10.59
N ALA A 57 10.47 12.76 -11.71
CA ALA A 57 11.78 12.13 -11.71
C ALA A 57 12.85 13.22 -11.63
N ILE A 58 13.83 13.04 -10.74
CA ILE A 58 14.93 13.97 -10.52
C ILE A 58 16.24 13.17 -10.68
N PRO A 59 17.14 13.56 -11.60
CA PRO A 59 16.91 14.55 -12.66
C PRO A 59 15.87 14.05 -13.70
N ASP A 60 15.41 14.93 -14.60
CA ASP A 60 14.48 14.53 -15.65
C ASP A 60 15.17 13.55 -16.63
N PRO A 61 14.67 12.31 -16.78
CA PRO A 61 15.29 11.32 -17.67
C PRO A 61 15.21 11.70 -19.16
N GLN A 62 14.42 12.70 -19.53
CA GLN A 62 14.30 13.20 -20.91
C GLN A 62 15.18 14.43 -21.18
N ALA A 63 15.85 14.98 -20.17
CA ALA A 63 16.71 16.13 -20.34
C ALA A 63 18.00 15.79 -21.12
N VAL A 64 18.53 16.78 -21.84
CA VAL A 64 19.86 16.69 -22.46
C VAL A 64 20.90 16.58 -21.35
N GLY A 65 21.71 15.52 -21.36
CA GLY A 65 22.69 15.27 -20.31
C GLY A 65 22.18 14.43 -19.13
N ALA A 66 20.95 13.93 -19.19
CA ALA A 66 20.34 13.15 -18.11
C ALA A 66 21.23 11.98 -17.63
N ALA A 67 21.89 11.25 -18.54
CA ALA A 67 22.77 10.14 -18.15
C ALA A 67 23.89 10.59 -17.19
N GLN A 68 24.57 11.71 -17.50
CA GLN A 68 25.62 12.24 -16.63
C GLN A 68 25.06 12.77 -15.32
N ASP A 69 23.88 13.40 -15.33
CA ASP A 69 23.24 13.90 -14.11
C ASP A 69 22.77 12.76 -13.20
N TYR A 70 22.27 11.65 -13.76
CA TYR A 70 21.96 10.42 -13.01
C TYR A 70 23.21 9.76 -12.41
N GLU A 71 24.34 9.77 -13.12
CA GLU A 71 25.62 9.27 -12.62
C GLU A 71 26.19 10.13 -11.48
N ARG A 72 26.02 11.45 -11.57
CA ARG A 72 26.48 12.41 -10.53
C ARG A 72 25.56 12.45 -9.32
N GLY A 73 24.27 12.23 -9.54
CA GLY A 73 23.22 12.39 -8.54
C GLY A 73 23.02 13.84 -8.09
N PRO A 74 22.08 14.08 -7.16
CA PRO A 74 21.19 13.11 -6.53
C PRO A 74 20.10 12.59 -7.49
N VAL A 75 19.64 11.36 -7.26
CA VAL A 75 18.55 10.72 -8.03
C VAL A 75 17.37 10.38 -7.13
N GLY A 76 16.14 10.54 -7.64
CA GLY A 76 14.95 10.15 -6.91
C GLY A 76 13.64 10.43 -7.65
N VAL A 77 12.54 10.03 -7.01
CA VAL A 77 11.19 10.35 -7.46
C VAL A 77 10.48 11.14 -6.36
N LEU A 78 10.09 12.37 -6.68
CA LEU A 78 9.32 13.23 -5.79
C LEU A 78 7.83 13.09 -6.08
N ARG A 79 7.06 12.62 -5.10
CA ARG A 79 5.58 12.64 -5.16
C ARG A 79 5.08 13.91 -4.46
N PHE A 80 4.55 14.85 -5.22
CA PHE A 80 4.17 16.19 -4.77
C PHE A 80 2.66 16.45 -4.91
N VAL A 81 2.08 17.13 -3.92
CA VAL A 81 0.69 17.60 -3.93
C VAL A 81 0.68 19.10 -3.63
N LYS A 82 0.25 19.90 -4.60
CA LYS A 82 0.31 21.38 -4.56
C LYS A 82 -0.70 22.01 -3.60
N SER A 83 -1.89 21.44 -3.48
CA SER A 83 -3.00 22.03 -2.72
C SER A 83 -2.79 22.02 -1.20
N GLY A 84 -1.83 21.24 -0.70
CA GLY A 84 -1.77 20.86 0.71
C GLY A 84 -3.02 20.08 1.15
N TYR A 85 -2.99 19.59 2.39
CA TYR A 85 -4.15 19.00 3.08
C TYR A 85 -3.87 18.92 4.59
N PRO A 86 -4.90 18.87 5.45
CA PRO A 86 -4.72 18.69 6.88
C PRO A 86 -3.97 17.40 7.19
N LEU A 87 -3.09 17.44 8.20
CA LEU A 87 -2.36 16.25 8.67
C LEU A 87 -3.31 15.12 9.11
N PHE A 88 -4.48 15.49 9.64
CA PHE A 88 -5.55 14.56 9.99
C PHE A 88 -6.84 14.95 9.24
N ASP A 89 -7.24 14.10 8.30
CA ASP A 89 -8.49 14.24 7.54
C ASP A 89 -9.40 13.00 7.77
N PRO A 90 -10.51 13.15 8.51
CA PRO A 90 -11.48 12.07 8.72
C PRO A 90 -12.03 11.47 7.42
N MET A 91 -12.09 12.26 6.34
CA MET A 91 -12.59 11.79 5.05
C MET A 91 -11.60 10.84 4.37
N VAL A 92 -10.29 11.02 4.60
CA VAL A 92 -9.27 10.06 4.14
C VAL A 92 -9.43 8.73 4.88
N LEU A 93 -9.72 8.75 6.18
CA LEU A 93 -9.97 7.53 6.95
C LEU A 93 -11.19 6.77 6.44
N LEU A 94 -12.29 7.48 6.17
CA LEU A 94 -13.51 6.87 5.62
C LEU A 94 -13.25 6.27 4.23
N LYS A 95 -12.56 7.01 3.35
CA LYS A 95 -12.14 6.50 2.03
C LYS A 95 -11.22 5.28 2.16
N GLY A 96 -10.31 5.29 3.13
CA GLY A 96 -9.41 4.16 3.44
C GLY A 96 -10.18 2.91 3.87
N LEU A 97 -11.19 3.05 4.73
CA LEU A 97 -12.06 1.94 5.11
C LEU A 97 -12.84 1.39 3.91
N GLY A 98 -13.39 2.28 3.06
CA GLY A 98 -14.05 1.89 1.81
C GLY A 98 -13.12 1.16 0.85
N HIS A 99 -11.88 1.65 0.71
CA HIS A 99 -10.83 1.00 -0.07
C HIS A 99 -10.58 -0.42 0.45
N TYR A 100 -10.37 -0.61 1.76
CA TYR A 100 -10.16 -1.94 2.34
C TYR A 100 -11.35 -2.87 2.11
N PHE A 101 -12.58 -2.39 2.26
CA PHE A 101 -13.78 -3.17 1.95
C PHE A 101 -13.79 -3.64 0.50
N VAL A 102 -13.50 -2.76 -0.47
CA VAL A 102 -13.44 -3.11 -1.88
C VAL A 102 -12.32 -4.12 -2.16
N SER A 103 -11.13 -3.95 -1.55
CA SER A 103 -10.02 -4.89 -1.73
C SER A 103 -10.38 -6.31 -1.31
N VAL A 104 -10.99 -6.50 -0.12
CA VAL A 104 -11.40 -7.84 0.34
C VAL A 104 -12.67 -8.35 -0.31
N LEU A 105 -13.50 -7.46 -0.87
CA LEU A 105 -14.63 -7.86 -1.69
C LEU A 105 -14.17 -8.64 -2.92
N PHE A 106 -13.09 -8.20 -3.60
CA PHE A 106 -12.51 -8.96 -4.71
C PHE A 106 -12.02 -10.34 -4.27
N PHE A 107 -11.34 -10.45 -3.13
CA PHE A 107 -11.00 -11.77 -2.57
C PHE A 107 -12.24 -12.61 -2.27
N GLY A 108 -13.28 -12.03 -1.66
CA GLY A 108 -14.53 -12.70 -1.37
C GLY A 108 -15.21 -13.25 -2.63
N LEU A 109 -15.27 -12.46 -3.70
CA LEU A 109 -15.83 -12.86 -4.99
C LEU A 109 -15.02 -14.01 -5.63
N THR A 110 -13.69 -13.91 -5.65
CA THR A 110 -12.82 -14.98 -6.17
C THR A 110 -12.98 -16.27 -5.36
N LEU A 111 -13.07 -16.17 -4.04
CA LEU A 111 -13.27 -17.34 -3.18
C LEU A 111 -14.65 -17.95 -3.34
N LEU A 112 -15.69 -17.14 -3.57
CA LEU A 112 -17.04 -17.62 -3.85
C LEU A 112 -17.09 -18.39 -5.17
N ALA A 113 -16.42 -17.88 -6.22
CA ALA A 113 -16.33 -18.53 -7.52
C ALA A 113 -15.56 -19.88 -7.50
N THR A 114 -14.72 -20.08 -6.47
CA THR A 114 -13.88 -21.28 -6.31
C THR A 114 -14.29 -22.13 -5.10
N ALA A 115 -15.39 -21.78 -4.43
CA ALA A 115 -15.78 -22.32 -3.13
C ALA A 115 -16.16 -23.81 -3.15
N GLU A 116 -16.48 -24.39 -4.30
CA GLU A 116 -16.79 -25.83 -4.40
C GLU A 116 -15.58 -26.64 -4.86
N LYS A 117 -14.58 -25.99 -5.45
CA LYS A 117 -13.45 -26.64 -6.12
C LYS A 117 -12.22 -26.78 -5.23
N LEU A 118 -12.05 -25.87 -4.28
CA LEU A 118 -10.85 -25.79 -3.45
C LEU A 118 -11.17 -26.08 -2.00
N ASP A 119 -10.38 -26.94 -1.36
CA ASP A 119 -10.41 -27.09 0.09
C ASP A 119 -9.87 -25.82 0.80
N LEU A 120 -10.07 -25.71 2.11
CA LEU A 120 -9.67 -24.52 2.87
C LEU A 120 -8.15 -24.32 2.92
N ARG A 121 -7.34 -25.38 2.93
CA ARG A 121 -5.87 -25.29 2.92
C ARG A 121 -5.41 -24.72 1.58
N THR A 122 -5.94 -25.23 0.48
CA THR A 122 -5.63 -24.76 -0.87
C THR A 122 -6.05 -23.29 -1.05
N ARG A 123 -7.23 -22.89 -0.57
CA ARG A 123 -7.66 -21.48 -0.57
C ARG A 123 -6.70 -20.57 0.20
N ARG A 124 -6.26 -21.00 1.39
CA ARG A 124 -5.28 -20.23 2.19
C ARG A 124 -3.95 -20.08 1.48
N SER A 125 -3.45 -21.13 0.85
CA SER A 125 -2.21 -21.07 0.06
C SER A 125 -2.34 -20.13 -1.14
N VAL A 126 -3.47 -20.17 -1.85
CA VAL A 126 -3.76 -19.24 -2.96
C VAL A 126 -3.80 -17.80 -2.46
N ILE A 127 -4.52 -17.52 -1.37
CA ILE A 127 -4.58 -16.19 -0.76
C ILE A 127 -3.18 -15.71 -0.36
N ALA A 128 -2.41 -16.54 0.34
CA ALA A 128 -1.06 -16.19 0.78
C ALA A 128 -0.16 -15.87 -0.43
N GLY A 129 -0.19 -16.72 -1.46
CA GLY A 129 0.56 -16.52 -2.70
C GLY A 129 0.14 -15.25 -3.45
N THR A 130 -1.17 -14.98 -3.56
CA THR A 130 -1.69 -13.77 -4.20
C THR A 130 -1.32 -12.51 -3.43
N VAL A 131 -1.47 -12.50 -2.10
CA VAL A 131 -1.12 -11.35 -1.27
C VAL A 131 0.37 -11.06 -1.34
N VAL A 132 1.21 -12.08 -1.14
CA VAL A 132 2.67 -11.91 -1.20
C VAL A 132 3.10 -11.51 -2.62
N GLY A 133 2.64 -12.21 -3.66
CA GLY A 133 2.98 -11.88 -5.04
C GLY A 133 2.57 -10.46 -5.43
N ALA A 134 1.35 -10.04 -5.09
CA ALA A 134 0.88 -8.69 -5.36
C ALA A 134 1.68 -7.64 -4.61
N THR A 135 2.00 -7.86 -3.32
CA THR A 135 2.77 -6.90 -2.52
C THR A 135 4.25 -6.85 -2.93
N VAL A 136 4.87 -7.98 -3.29
CA VAL A 136 6.22 -8.01 -3.87
C VAL A 136 6.27 -7.18 -5.15
N MET A 137 5.35 -7.41 -6.09
CA MET A 137 5.34 -6.69 -7.36
C MET A 137 5.11 -5.18 -7.17
N ASN A 138 4.13 -4.79 -6.34
CA ASN A 138 3.71 -3.40 -6.22
C ASN A 138 4.52 -2.58 -5.21
N VAL A 139 5.28 -3.21 -4.32
CA VAL A 139 6.07 -2.49 -3.29
C VAL A 139 7.56 -2.71 -3.45
N LEU A 140 8.00 -3.93 -3.73
CA LEU A 140 9.44 -4.22 -3.88
C LEU A 140 9.93 -3.96 -5.31
N GLY A 141 9.03 -3.69 -6.27
CA GLY A 141 9.40 -3.13 -7.57
C GLY A 141 10.00 -1.72 -7.46
N ASP A 142 9.50 -0.90 -6.54
CA ASP A 142 9.95 0.48 -6.31
C ASP A 142 11.47 0.61 -6.07
N PRO A 143 12.07 -0.11 -5.11
CA PRO A 143 13.52 -0.02 -4.86
C PRO A 143 14.36 -0.69 -5.96
N VAL A 144 13.82 -1.68 -6.67
CA VAL A 144 14.53 -2.38 -7.76
C VAL A 144 14.62 -1.52 -9.01
N TRP A 145 13.49 -0.94 -9.45
CA TRP A 145 13.38 -0.26 -10.74
C TRP A 145 13.55 1.26 -10.64
N TYR A 146 13.11 1.86 -9.54
CA TYR A 146 13.14 3.32 -9.34
C TYR A 146 14.16 3.77 -8.30
N ARG A 147 14.97 2.84 -7.78
CA ARG A 147 16.00 3.10 -6.75
C ARG A 147 15.46 3.85 -5.52
N LEU A 148 14.19 3.61 -5.20
CA LEU A 148 13.60 4.10 -3.95
C LEU A 148 14.20 3.36 -2.74
N ASP A 149 14.01 3.92 -1.55
CA ASP A 149 14.62 3.40 -0.34
C ASP A 149 14.09 2.01 0.05
N TRP A 150 15.02 1.09 0.32
CA TRP A 150 14.69 -0.27 0.75
C TRP A 150 14.03 -0.32 2.13
N THR A 151 14.40 0.58 3.05
CA THR A 151 13.87 0.56 4.41
C THR A 151 12.36 0.81 4.41
N TYR A 152 11.94 1.87 3.74
CA TYR A 152 10.54 2.22 3.54
C TYR A 152 9.80 1.15 2.76
N SER A 153 10.35 0.66 1.65
CA SER A 153 9.70 -0.36 0.84
C SER A 153 9.51 -1.69 1.58
N LEU A 154 10.49 -2.14 2.37
CA LEU A 154 10.34 -3.34 3.19
C LEU A 154 9.29 -3.15 4.29
N TYR A 155 9.25 -1.98 4.91
CA TYR A 155 8.22 -1.65 5.89
C TYR A 155 6.81 -1.73 5.29
N VAL A 156 6.60 -1.05 4.15
CA VAL A 156 5.30 -1.03 3.45
C VAL A 156 4.94 -2.41 2.94
N PHE A 157 5.91 -3.21 2.50
CA PHE A 157 5.69 -4.59 2.08
C PHE A 157 5.11 -5.40 3.23
N VAL A 158 5.79 -5.44 4.38
CA VAL A 158 5.34 -6.17 5.57
C VAL A 158 3.97 -5.69 6.02
N ALA A 159 3.79 -4.37 6.17
CA ALA A 159 2.53 -3.78 6.62
C ALA A 159 1.37 -4.17 5.69
N ASN A 160 1.53 -3.98 4.37
CA ASN A 160 0.47 -4.26 3.40
C ASN A 160 0.19 -5.76 3.26
N SER A 161 1.21 -6.63 3.33
CA SER A 161 0.99 -8.08 3.33
C SER A 161 0.20 -8.53 4.55
N ILE A 162 0.50 -7.99 5.74
CA ILE A 162 -0.22 -8.33 6.98
C ILE A 162 -1.67 -7.82 6.92
N ILE A 163 -1.87 -6.55 6.56
CA ILE A 163 -3.20 -5.94 6.48
C ILE A 163 -4.08 -6.72 5.50
N LEU A 164 -3.62 -6.88 4.24
CA LEU A 164 -4.40 -7.55 3.21
C LEU A 164 -4.59 -9.04 3.49
N GLY A 165 -3.54 -9.71 3.97
CA GLY A 165 -3.57 -11.12 4.35
C GLY A 165 -4.57 -11.40 5.45
N ALA A 166 -4.59 -10.60 6.51
CA ALA A 166 -5.55 -10.73 7.60
C ALA A 166 -7.00 -10.60 7.09
N GLY A 167 -7.28 -9.55 6.30
CA GLY A 167 -8.59 -9.33 5.72
C GLY A 167 -9.07 -10.48 4.82
N ALA A 168 -8.21 -10.93 3.89
CA ALA A 168 -8.54 -12.03 2.98
C ALA A 168 -8.76 -13.36 3.72
N LEU A 169 -7.96 -13.65 4.75
CA LEU A 169 -8.13 -14.84 5.59
C LEU A 169 -9.41 -14.81 6.42
N ILE A 170 -9.82 -13.64 6.91
CA ILE A 170 -11.11 -13.46 7.62
C ILE A 170 -12.26 -13.86 6.71
N VAL A 171 -12.31 -13.29 5.50
CA VAL A 171 -13.37 -13.60 4.54
C VAL A 171 -13.37 -15.11 4.21
N ALA A 172 -12.20 -15.68 3.92
CA ALA A 172 -12.06 -17.08 3.54
C ALA A 172 -12.50 -18.06 4.64
N ARG A 173 -12.20 -17.78 5.90
CA ARG A 173 -12.40 -18.73 7.00
C ARG A 173 -13.83 -18.80 7.51
N TRP A 174 -14.54 -17.68 7.49
CA TRP A 174 -15.82 -17.56 8.21
C TRP A 174 -17.02 -17.26 7.30
N PHE A 175 -16.79 -16.72 6.10
CA PHE A 175 -17.87 -16.10 5.33
C PHE A 175 -18.07 -16.67 3.92
N VAL A 176 -17.18 -17.57 3.48
CA VAL A 176 -17.31 -18.33 2.22
C VAL A 176 -17.81 -19.75 2.52
N PRO A 177 -18.75 -20.30 1.73
CA PRO A 177 -19.22 -21.68 1.90
C PRO A 177 -18.06 -22.69 1.89
N ARG A 178 -18.16 -23.71 2.74
CA ARG A 178 -17.22 -24.83 2.73
C ARG A 178 -17.58 -25.76 1.56
N ALA A 179 -16.57 -26.30 0.88
CA ALA A 179 -16.79 -27.44 0.00
C ALA A 179 -17.49 -28.54 0.82
N ARG A 180 -18.52 -29.18 0.26
CA ARG A 180 -19.11 -30.36 0.89
C ARG A 180 -18.02 -31.42 1.01
N ALA A 181 -17.83 -31.94 2.22
CA ALA A 181 -16.91 -33.04 2.49
C ALA A 181 -17.40 -34.31 1.80
#